data_AF-A0A453IZ77-F1
#
_entry.id   AF-A0A453IZ77-F1
#
_cell.length_a   1.000
_cell.length_b   1.000
_cell.length_c   1.000
_cell.angle_alpha   90.00
_cell.angle_beta   90.00
_cell.angle_gamma   90.00
#
_symmetry.space_group_name_H-M   'P 1'
#
loop_
_entity.id
_entity.type
_entity.pdbx_description
1 polymer ?
#
loop_
_entity_poly.entity_id
_entity_poly.type
_entity_poly.pdbx_seq_one_letter_code
_entity_poly.pdbx_strand_id
1 'polypeptide(L)'
;MRGENLLVSANFASTGVGILNDTGVQLVNIIRIAQQLQNFQDYQQRLAAYVGEDAARERVSQSLVLITLGGNDFVNNYYLVPFSARSQQFEIHDYVHFIISEYKKVLYGAQEW
;
A
#
# COMPACT_ATOMS: atom_id res chain seq x y z
N MET A 1 -12.89 3.43 -11.68
CA MET A 1 -14.23 3.39 -11.04
C MET A 1 -14.98 4.68 -11.40
N ARG A 2 -16.29 4.61 -11.70
CA ARG A 2 -17.15 5.76 -12.07
C ARG A 2 -18.60 5.51 -11.61
N GLY A 3 -19.35 6.58 -11.34
CA GLY A 3 -20.77 6.52 -10.98
C GLY A 3 -21.03 5.74 -9.68
N GLU A 4 -22.15 5.02 -9.61
CA GLU A 4 -22.55 4.23 -8.44
C GLU A 4 -21.51 3.22 -7.96
N ASN A 5 -20.62 2.73 -8.85
CA ASN A 5 -19.53 1.85 -8.47
C ASN A 5 -18.54 2.49 -7.48
N LEU A 6 -18.51 3.82 -7.39
CA LEU A 6 -17.73 4.54 -6.37
C LEU A 6 -18.31 4.34 -4.95
N LEU A 7 -19.54 3.85 -4.80
CA LEU A 7 -20.22 3.74 -3.51
C LEU A 7 -20.11 2.35 -2.88
N VAL A 8 -19.63 1.33 -3.60
CA VAL A 8 -19.67 -0.06 -3.14
C VAL A 8 -18.38 -0.46 -2.41
N SER A 9 -17.28 -0.54 -3.16
CA SER A 9 -15.97 -0.97 -2.65
C SER A 9 -14.88 -0.55 -3.62
N ALA A 10 -13.67 -0.31 -3.10
CA ALA A 10 -12.51 -0.03 -3.92
C ALA A 10 -11.34 -0.94 -3.49
N ASN A 11 -10.59 -1.46 -4.48
CA ASN A 11 -9.40 -2.27 -4.24
C ASN A 11 -8.23 -1.68 -5.05
N PHE A 12 -7.14 -1.38 -4.34
CA PHE A 12 -5.92 -0.83 -4.92
C PHE A 12 -4.71 -1.76 -4.75
N ALA A 13 -4.90 -2.94 -4.16
CA ALA A 13 -3.83 -3.88 -3.88
C ALA A 13 -3.19 -4.39 -5.18
N SER A 14 -1.88 -4.61 -5.12
CA SER A 14 -1.09 -5.19 -6.21
C SER A 14 -0.31 -6.40 -5.70
N THR A 15 -0.34 -7.48 -6.47
CA THR A 15 0.45 -8.68 -6.18
C THR A 15 1.94 -8.38 -6.14
N GLY A 16 2.65 -9.00 -5.19
CA GLY A 16 4.11 -8.94 -5.07
C GLY A 16 4.68 -7.63 -4.53
N VAL A 17 3.85 -6.62 -4.27
CA VAL A 17 4.27 -5.36 -3.66
C VAL A 17 4.74 -5.57 -2.22
N GLY A 18 5.81 -4.87 -1.85
CA GLY A 18 6.26 -4.73 -0.47
C GLY A 18 6.10 -3.31 0.05
N ILE A 19 6.50 -3.12 1.30
CA ILE A 19 6.71 -1.81 1.93
C ILE A 19 7.83 -1.07 1.20
N LEU A 20 8.89 -1.80 0.83
CA LEU A 20 10.02 -1.22 0.13
C LEU A 20 9.78 -1.15 -1.38
N ASN A 21 10.24 -0.07 -2.01
CA ASN A 21 10.09 0.15 -3.44
C ASN A 21 10.87 -0.84 -4.31
N ASP A 22 11.90 -1.50 -3.77
CA ASP A 22 12.72 -2.51 -4.45
C ASP A 22 12.19 -3.94 -4.26
N THR A 23 11.21 -4.17 -3.38
CA THR A 23 10.60 -5.49 -3.21
C THR A 23 9.79 -5.88 -4.45
N GLY A 24 9.97 -7.10 -4.96
CA GLY A 24 9.18 -7.61 -6.09
C GLY A 24 9.57 -7.02 -7.45
N VAL A 25 10.71 -6.33 -7.58
CA VAL A 25 11.18 -5.74 -8.86
C VAL A 25 11.27 -6.73 -10.03
N GLN A 26 11.35 -8.03 -9.77
CA GLN A 26 11.27 -9.07 -10.79
C GLN A 26 9.89 -9.15 -11.48
N LEU A 27 8.86 -8.53 -10.91
CA LEU A 27 7.53 -8.45 -11.48
C LEU A 27 7.38 -7.12 -12.23
N VAL A 28 7.21 -7.22 -13.55
CA VAL A 28 7.26 -6.07 -14.48
C VAL A 28 6.17 -5.02 -14.23
N ASN A 29 5.00 -5.42 -13.73
CA ASN A 29 3.81 -4.56 -13.61
C ASN A 29 3.33 -4.36 -12.16
N ILE A 30 4.24 -4.22 -11.20
CA ILE A 30 3.85 -3.91 -9.81
C ILE A 30 3.39 -2.46 -9.68
N ILE A 31 2.21 -2.27 -9.11
CA ILE A 31 1.77 -0.97 -8.59
C ILE A 31 2.34 -0.81 -7.18
N ARG A 32 3.33 0.08 -7.04
CA ARG A 32 4.02 0.36 -5.76
C ARG A 32 3.07 0.96 -4.73
N ILE A 33 3.38 0.79 -3.45
CA ILE A 33 2.50 1.26 -2.36
C ILE A 33 2.18 2.75 -2.45
N ALA A 34 3.15 3.59 -2.81
CA ALA A 34 2.93 5.02 -3.03
C ALA A 34 1.87 5.28 -4.12
N GLN A 35 1.91 4.53 -5.22
CA GLN A 35 0.89 4.64 -6.27
C GLN A 35 -0.47 4.10 -5.83
N GLN A 36 -0.52 3.07 -4.96
CA GLN A 36 -1.79 2.59 -4.41
C GLN A 36 -2.44 3.64 -3.50
N LEU A 37 -1.65 4.35 -2.68
CA LEU A 37 -2.13 5.49 -1.89
C LEU A 37 -2.60 6.64 -2.78
N GLN A 38 -1.86 6.97 -3.84
CA GLN A 38 -2.31 7.96 -4.83
C GLN A 38 -3.63 7.55 -5.50
N ASN A 39 -3.77 6.27 -5.87
CA ASN A 39 -5.02 5.77 -6.46
C ASN A 39 -6.20 5.88 -5.48
N PHE A 40 -5.95 5.74 -4.18
CA PHE A 40 -6.95 5.95 -3.13
C PHE A 40 -7.35 7.43 -3.03
N GLN A 41 -6.39 8.35 -3.07
CA GLN A 41 -6.65 9.79 -3.12
C GLN A 41 -7.44 10.20 -4.36
N ASP A 42 -7.09 9.67 -5.53
CA ASP A 42 -7.82 9.91 -6.78
C ASP A 42 -9.26 9.36 -6.70
N TYR A 43 -9.45 8.22 -6.04
CA TYR A 43 -10.78 7.67 -5.78
C TYR A 43 -11.59 8.58 -4.88
N GLN A 44 -11.00 9.09 -3.80
CA GLN A 44 -11.64 10.02 -2.88
C GLN A 44 -12.09 11.31 -3.59
N GLN A 45 -11.25 11.88 -4.46
CA GLN A 45 -11.62 13.05 -5.27
C GLN A 45 -12.77 12.76 -6.24
N ARG A 46 -12.77 11.59 -6.87
CA ARG A 46 -13.87 11.17 -7.77
C ARG A 46 -15.16 10.93 -7.01
N LEU A 47 -15.09 10.40 -5.80
CA LEU A 47 -16.24 10.24 -4.92
C LEU A 47 -16.80 11.60 -4.50
N ALA A 48 -15.95 12.53 -4.06
CA ALA A 48 -16.34 13.90 -3.71
C ALA A 48 -17.01 14.62 -4.89
N ALA A 49 -16.48 14.48 -6.11
CA ALA A 49 -17.10 15.03 -7.31
C ALA A 49 -18.48 14.41 -7.65
N TYR A 50 -18.77 13.20 -7.16
CA TYR A 50 -20.01 12.48 -7.43
C TYR A 50 -21.09 12.71 -6.36
N VAL A 51 -20.73 12.72 -5.08
CA VAL A 51 -21.69 12.83 -3.96
C VAL A 51 -21.56 14.12 -3.13
N GLY A 52 -20.56 14.96 -3.41
CA GLY A 52 -20.20 16.13 -2.61
C GLY A 52 -19.11 15.83 -1.58
N GLU A 53 -18.34 16.86 -1.22
CA GLU A 53 -17.18 16.78 -0.30
C GLU A 53 -17.55 16.21 1.07
N ASP A 54 -18.58 16.75 1.73
CA ASP A 54 -18.97 16.34 3.08
C ASP A 54 -19.48 14.88 3.11
N ALA A 55 -20.30 14.51 2.13
CA ALA A 55 -20.84 13.15 2.01
C ALA A 55 -19.74 12.13 1.67
N ALA A 56 -18.78 12.50 0.82
CA ALA A 56 -17.60 11.69 0.58
C ALA A 56 -16.78 11.54 1.86
N ARG A 57 -16.61 12.64 2.62
CA ARG A 57 -15.86 12.65 3.88
C ARG A 57 -16.40 11.69 4.90
N GLU A 58 -17.70 11.80 5.16
CA GLU A 58 -18.44 10.91 6.04
C GLU A 58 -18.31 9.45 5.57
N ARG A 59 -18.53 9.19 4.28
CA ARG A 59 -18.53 7.83 3.75
C ARG A 59 -17.18 7.12 3.88
N VAL A 60 -16.07 7.81 3.60
CA VAL A 60 -14.74 7.21 3.75
C VAL A 60 -14.39 7.04 5.24
N SER A 61 -14.73 8.00 6.10
CA SER A 61 -14.44 7.88 7.54
C SER A 61 -15.20 6.74 8.24
N GLN A 62 -16.37 6.36 7.72
CA GLN A 62 -17.14 5.21 8.17
C GLN A 62 -16.75 3.88 7.49
N SER A 63 -15.85 3.93 6.50
CA SER A 63 -15.45 2.73 5.76
C SER A 63 -14.46 1.86 6.54
N LEU A 64 -14.52 0.54 6.31
CA LEU A 64 -13.48 -0.37 6.77
C LEU A 64 -12.31 -0.34 5.78
N VAL A 65 -11.15 0.12 6.24
CA VAL A 65 -9.91 0.12 5.46
C VAL A 65 -9.04 -1.06 5.87
N LEU A 66 -8.72 -1.93 4.91
CA LEU A 66 -7.81 -3.06 5.10
C LEU A 66 -6.51 -2.84 4.33
N ILE A 67 -5.39 -2.79 5.05
CA ILE A 67 -4.03 -2.72 4.47
C ILE A 67 -3.30 -4.00 4.81
N THR A 68 -2.90 -4.76 3.79
CA THR A 68 -2.07 -5.96 3.93
C THR A 68 -0.79 -5.76 3.14
N LEU A 69 0.32 -5.56 3.84
CA LEU A 69 1.60 -5.19 3.26
C LEU A 69 2.75 -5.72 4.14
N GLY A 70 3.92 -5.96 3.56
CA GLY A 70 5.13 -6.39 4.28
C GLY A 70 5.55 -7.84 4.06
N GLY A 71 4.59 -8.75 3.81
CA GLY A 71 4.92 -10.18 3.64
C GLY A 71 5.92 -10.45 2.51
N ASN A 72 5.78 -9.75 1.39
CA ASN A 72 6.69 -9.87 0.24
C ASN A 72 8.11 -9.35 0.54
N ASP A 73 8.27 -8.41 1.47
CA ASP A 73 9.59 -7.91 1.87
C ASP A 73 10.38 -9.02 2.58
N PHE A 74 9.73 -9.87 3.37
CA PHE A 74 10.40 -11.01 3.98
C PHE A 74 10.57 -12.18 3.02
N VAL A 75 9.53 -12.54 2.27
CA VAL A 75 9.60 -13.68 1.34
C VAL A 75 10.70 -13.46 0.32
N ASN A 76 10.75 -12.32 -0.37
CA ASN A 76 11.73 -12.09 -1.42
C ASN A 76 13.16 -11.91 -0.91
N ASN A 77 13.33 -11.41 0.33
CA ASN A 77 14.65 -11.05 0.83
C ASN A 77 15.25 -12.06 1.82
N TYR A 78 14.45 -12.91 2.49
CA TYR A 78 14.96 -13.79 3.55
C TYR A 78 14.55 -15.26 3.42
N TYR A 79 13.44 -15.56 2.74
CA TYR A 79 12.89 -16.93 2.73
C TYR A 79 12.87 -17.62 1.37
N LEU A 80 12.78 -16.86 0.27
CA LEU A 80 12.73 -17.42 -1.08
C LEU A 80 14.08 -17.40 -1.79
N VAL A 81 14.85 -16.32 -1.62
CA VAL A 81 16.12 -16.10 -2.33
C VAL A 81 17.28 -16.24 -1.34
N PRO A 82 18.09 -17.33 -1.42
CA PRO A 82 19.29 -17.46 -0.62
C PRO A 82 20.27 -16.33 -0.91
N PHE A 83 20.89 -15.78 0.13
CA PHE A 83 21.91 -14.72 0.02
C PHE A 83 21.45 -13.50 -0.79
N SER A 84 20.17 -13.11 -0.66
CA SER A 84 19.68 -11.87 -1.25
C SER A 84 20.53 -10.67 -0.82
N ALA A 85 20.58 -9.62 -1.64
CA ALA A 85 21.30 -8.39 -1.30
C ALA A 85 20.88 -7.82 0.07
N ARG A 86 19.59 -7.91 0.41
CA ARG A 86 19.07 -7.45 1.70
C ARG A 86 19.52 -8.33 2.87
N SER A 87 19.50 -9.65 2.71
CA SER A 87 19.99 -10.58 3.75
C SER A 87 21.49 -10.46 4.03
N GLN A 88 22.26 -9.93 3.07
CA GLN A 88 23.68 -9.63 3.26
C GLN A 88 23.92 -8.25 3.87
N GLN A 89 22.96 -7.34 3.79
CA GLN A 89 23.04 -5.99 4.35
C GLN A 89 22.59 -5.93 5.80
N PHE A 90 21.59 -6.73 6.17
CA PHE A 90 20.98 -6.71 7.49
C PHE A 90 20.82 -8.13 8.02
N GLU A 91 21.09 -8.29 9.31
CA GLU A 91 20.53 -9.40 10.06
C GLU A 91 19.01 -9.24 10.13
N ILE A 92 18.28 -10.37 10.17
CA ILE A 92 16.81 -10.33 10.09
C ILE A 92 16.16 -9.48 11.20
N HIS A 93 16.77 -9.44 12.39
CA HIS A 93 16.26 -8.64 13.51
C HIS A 93 16.34 -7.13 13.23
N ASP A 94 17.44 -6.65 12.64
CA ASP A 94 17.61 -5.25 12.23
C ASP A 94 16.68 -4.90 11.07
N TYR A 95 16.49 -5.83 10.15
CA TYR A 95 15.58 -5.65 9.01
C TYR A 95 14.13 -5.45 9.45
N VAL A 96 13.67 -6.15 10.49
CA VAL A 96 12.33 -5.95 11.05
C VAL A 96 12.15 -4.51 11.53
N HIS A 97 13.14 -3.96 12.25
CA HIS A 97 13.09 -2.57 12.70
C HIS A 97 13.07 -1.59 11.52
N PHE A 98 13.88 -1.83 10.50
CA PHE A 98 13.88 -1.04 9.26
C PHE A 98 12.50 -1.07 8.58
N ILE A 99 11.93 -2.27 8.38
CA ILE A 99 10.62 -2.45 7.76
C ILE A 99 9.52 -1.74 8.55
N ILE A 100 9.50 -1.83 9.88
CA ILE A 100 8.54 -1.11 10.72
C ILE A 100 8.67 0.41 10.51
N SER A 101 9.90 0.91 10.41
CA SER A 101 10.15 2.35 10.21
C SER A 101 9.62 2.84 8.86
N GLU A 102 9.77 2.04 7.80
CA GLU A 102 9.22 2.35 6.48
C GLU A 102 7.69 2.18 6.45
N TYR A 103 7.15 1.18 7.16
CA TYR A 103 5.71 0.95 7.18
C TYR A 103 4.97 2.11 7.85
N LYS A 104 5.54 2.70 8.91
CA LYS A 104 4.98 3.90 9.54
C LYS A 104 4.77 5.03 8.53
N LYS A 105 5.70 5.26 7.60
CA LYS A 105 5.59 6.29 6.56
C LYS A 105 4.39 6.03 5.64
N VAL A 106 4.18 4.77 5.26
CA VAL A 106 3.01 4.36 4.47
C VAL A 106 1.72 4.64 5.24
N LEU A 107 1.66 4.30 6.53
CA LEU A 107 0.46 4.54 7.34
C LEU A 107 0.17 6.03 7.54
N TYR A 108 1.19 6.87 7.73
CA TYR A 108 1.00 8.32 7.79
C TYR A 108 0.46 8.87 6.47
N GLY A 109 1.01 8.44 5.33
CA GLY A 109 0.49 8.85 4.02
C GLY A 109 -0.94 8.36 3.73
N ALA A 110 -1.35 7.24 4.33
CA ALA A 110 -2.72 6.72 4.21
C ALA A 110 -3.75 7.50 5.04
N GLN A 111 -3.30 8.28 6.03
CA GLN A 111 -4.16 9.11 6.88
C GLN A 111 -4.41 10.50 6.28
N GLU A 112 -3.69 10.88 5.23
CA GLU A 112 -3.83 12.19 4.60
C GLU A 112 -5.12 12.25 3.78
N TRP A 113 -6.11 12.93 4.35
CA TRP A 113 -7.27 13.45 3.66
C TRP A 113 -7.77 14.75 4.28
#